data_AF-A0A6V7XC24-F1
#
_entry.id   AF-A0A6V7XC24-F1
#
_cell.length_a   1.000
_cell.length_b   1.000
_cell.length_c   1.000
_cell.angle_alpha   90.00
_cell.angle_beta   90.00
_cell.angle_gamma   90.00
#
_symmetry.space_group_name_H-M   'P 1'
#
loop_
_entity.id
_entity.type
_entity.pdbx_description
1 polymer ?
#
loop_
_entity_poly.entity_id
_entity_poly.type
_entity_poly.pdbx_seq_one_letter_code
_entity_poly.pdbx_strand_id
1 'polypeptide(L)'
;MTWFLRKYNYWPSYNIPFLKKISDLGGFTEKANINNWWRWGYSPRAKIFQRDHNKVKDMETLRELMRYNDYKHDEYSKCKCDPPYTADGGISTRSDLNPLNGTWELPDMGFKNEGTIDYKGTNYKLFNKFQFEVIGGQFMEVQVIYLLLIGKIQQLMLYIMANQLFGNLKILQLNGKQNLNRLLFN
;
A
#
# COMPACT_ATOMS: atom_id res chain seq x y z
N MET A 1 4.13 -5.75 16.93
CA MET A 1 4.63 -6.53 15.77
C MET A 1 6.16 -6.46 15.56
N THR A 2 6.89 -5.94 16.55
CA THR A 2 8.34 -5.97 16.73
C THR A 2 9.06 -7.24 16.23
N TRP A 3 8.59 -8.41 16.61
CA TRP A 3 9.25 -9.67 16.23
C TRP A 3 9.35 -9.86 14.70
N PHE A 4 8.34 -9.40 13.94
CA PHE A 4 8.31 -9.56 12.48
C PHE A 4 9.40 -8.73 11.82
N LEU A 5 9.51 -7.46 12.21
CA LEU A 5 10.56 -6.56 11.73
C LEU A 5 11.96 -7.10 12.02
N ARG A 6 12.18 -7.67 13.22
CA ARG A 6 13.47 -8.31 13.56
C ARG A 6 13.80 -9.53 12.71
N LYS A 7 12.77 -10.30 12.33
CA LYS A 7 12.92 -11.55 11.58
C LYS A 7 13.10 -11.30 10.08
N TYR A 8 12.31 -10.40 9.51
CA TYR A 8 12.23 -10.21 8.06
C TYR A 8 12.89 -8.92 7.56
N ASN A 9 13.24 -7.98 8.46
CA ASN A 9 13.85 -6.68 8.15
C ASN A 9 12.97 -5.70 7.36
N TYR A 10 11.67 -5.97 7.20
CA TYR A 10 10.69 -5.05 6.62
C TYR A 10 9.28 -5.39 7.11
N TRP A 11 8.34 -4.45 6.95
CA TRP A 11 6.92 -4.67 7.16
C TRP A 11 6.12 -4.17 5.94
N PRO A 12 5.60 -5.06 5.09
CA PRO A 12 4.79 -4.66 3.95
C PRO A 12 3.32 -4.49 4.34
N SER A 13 2.65 -3.54 3.71
CA SER A 13 1.20 -3.37 3.74
C SER A 13 0.67 -3.28 2.32
N TYR A 14 -0.38 -4.04 2.00
CA TYR A 14 -0.90 -4.18 0.63
C TYR A 14 -2.39 -4.53 0.62
N ASN A 15 -3.18 -3.84 1.47
CA ASN A 15 -4.65 -3.96 1.55
C ASN A 15 -5.21 -5.32 1.97
N ILE A 16 -4.38 -6.24 2.47
CA ILE A 16 -4.81 -7.53 3.02
C ILE A 16 -4.49 -7.57 4.53
N PRO A 17 -5.46 -7.88 5.40
CA PRO A 17 -5.22 -7.94 6.84
C PRO A 17 -4.17 -8.99 7.23
N PHE A 18 -3.16 -8.60 8.00
CA PHE A 18 -2.16 -9.52 8.54
C PHE A 18 -2.72 -10.39 9.67
N LEU A 19 -3.50 -9.78 10.57
CA LEU A 19 -4.02 -10.46 11.76
C LEU A 19 -5.18 -11.37 11.36
N LYS A 20 -5.06 -12.67 11.65
CA LYS A 20 -6.09 -13.67 11.31
C LYS A 20 -7.49 -13.28 11.75
N LYS A 21 -7.66 -12.82 13.00
CA LYS A 21 -8.97 -12.36 13.51
C LYS A 21 -9.58 -11.24 12.67
N ILE A 22 -8.78 -10.29 12.18
CA ILE A 22 -9.25 -9.20 11.33
C ILE A 22 -9.52 -9.69 9.91
N SER A 23 -8.71 -10.62 9.40
CA SER A 23 -8.94 -11.31 8.12
C SER A 23 -10.27 -12.05 8.11
N ASP A 24 -10.60 -12.76 9.20
CA ASP A 24 -11.85 -13.49 9.35
C ASP A 24 -13.05 -12.54 9.42
N LEU A 25 -12.99 -11.52 10.29
CA LEU A 25 -14.06 -10.52 10.43
C LEU A 25 -14.28 -9.69 9.16
N GLY A 26 -13.23 -9.45 8.38
CA GLY A 26 -13.30 -8.72 7.12
C GLY A 26 -13.65 -9.59 5.90
N GLY A 27 -13.92 -10.89 6.08
CA GLY A 27 -14.24 -11.82 4.98
C GLY A 27 -13.07 -12.16 4.05
N PHE A 28 -11.83 -11.78 4.41
CA PHE A 28 -10.65 -12.08 3.59
C PHE A 28 -10.28 -13.56 3.62
N THR A 29 -10.58 -14.27 4.71
CA THR A 29 -10.32 -15.71 4.80
C THR A 29 -11.15 -16.51 3.79
N GLU A 30 -12.41 -16.14 3.58
CA GLU A 30 -13.27 -16.76 2.57
C GLU A 30 -12.81 -16.40 1.15
N LYS A 31 -12.55 -15.10 0.90
CA LYS A 31 -12.01 -14.63 -0.39
C LYS A 31 -10.68 -15.30 -0.75
N ALA A 32 -9.82 -15.54 0.23
CA ALA A 32 -8.54 -16.22 0.05
C ALA A 32 -8.68 -17.70 -0.39
N ASN A 33 -9.86 -18.31 -0.25
CA ASN A 33 -10.14 -19.64 -0.82
C ASN A 33 -10.55 -19.55 -2.30
N ILE A 34 -11.08 -18.41 -2.73
CA ILE A 34 -11.47 -18.15 -4.13
C ILE A 34 -10.24 -17.78 -4.96
N ASN A 35 -9.43 -16.83 -4.47
CA ASN A 35 -8.24 -16.37 -5.19
C ASN A 35 -7.14 -15.86 -4.23
N ASN A 36 -5.88 -16.13 -4.57
CA ASN A 36 -4.69 -15.70 -3.84
C ASN A 36 -4.51 -14.17 -3.74
N TRP A 37 -5.18 -13.39 -4.60
CA TRP A 37 -5.17 -11.93 -4.53
C TRP A 37 -5.65 -11.36 -3.18
N TRP A 38 -6.49 -12.10 -2.45
CA TRP A 38 -6.95 -11.73 -1.10
C TRP A 38 -6.24 -12.48 0.03
N ARG A 39 -5.26 -13.34 -0.31
CA ARG A 39 -4.53 -14.13 0.67
C ARG A 39 -3.25 -13.41 1.09
N TRP A 40 -3.12 -13.15 2.39
CA TRP A 40 -1.93 -12.48 2.92
C TRP A 40 -0.67 -13.28 2.59
N GLY A 41 0.35 -12.63 2.03
CA GLY A 41 1.58 -13.28 1.59
C GLY A 41 1.56 -13.88 0.17
N TYR A 42 0.42 -13.89 -0.53
CA TYR A 42 0.29 -14.54 -1.85
C TYR A 42 -0.15 -13.63 -2.98
N SER A 43 -0.62 -12.41 -2.69
CA SER A 43 -0.96 -11.43 -3.72
C SER A 43 0.27 -10.97 -4.50
N PRO A 44 0.11 -10.43 -5.73
CA PRO A 44 1.23 -9.92 -6.52
C PRO A 44 2.14 -8.96 -5.73
N ARG A 45 1.54 -7.97 -5.05
CA ARG A 45 2.26 -7.02 -4.21
C ARG A 45 3.03 -7.68 -3.07
N ALA A 46 2.44 -8.70 -2.43
CA ALA A 46 3.14 -9.45 -1.39
C ALA A 46 4.40 -10.14 -1.93
N LYS A 47 4.29 -10.76 -3.11
CA LYS A 47 5.40 -11.44 -3.79
C LYS A 47 6.47 -10.48 -4.29
N ILE A 48 6.09 -9.34 -4.87
CA ILE A 48 7.02 -8.29 -5.28
C ILE A 48 7.77 -7.75 -4.05
N PHE A 49 7.07 -7.43 -2.96
CA PHE A 49 7.74 -7.00 -1.74
C PHE A 49 8.68 -8.08 -1.21
N GLN A 50 8.27 -9.34 -1.16
CA GLN A 50 9.14 -10.44 -0.71
C GLN A 50 10.38 -10.59 -1.60
N ARG A 51 10.25 -10.41 -2.92
CA ARG A 51 11.36 -10.48 -3.89
C ARG A 51 12.31 -9.29 -3.74
N ASP A 52 11.77 -8.07 -3.64
CA ASP A 52 12.51 -6.85 -3.91
C ASP A 52 12.81 -5.98 -2.68
N HIS A 53 12.23 -6.27 -1.50
CA HIS A 53 12.47 -5.44 -0.30
C HIS A 53 13.96 -5.31 0.06
N ASN A 54 14.76 -6.36 -0.20
CA ASN A 54 16.18 -6.36 0.08
C ASN A 54 16.99 -5.44 -0.85
N LYS A 55 16.43 -5.02 -1.99
CA LYS A 55 17.06 -4.08 -2.93
C LYS A 55 17.01 -2.64 -2.41
N VAL A 56 16.12 -2.33 -1.47
CA VAL A 56 16.03 -1.01 -0.86
C VAL A 56 17.18 -0.78 0.10
N LYS A 57 18.07 0.16 -0.24
CA LYS A 57 19.25 0.55 0.56
C LYS A 57 19.20 2.00 1.06
N ASP A 58 18.41 2.83 0.40
CA ASP A 58 18.32 4.27 0.63
C ASP A 58 16.94 4.81 0.19
N MET A 59 16.78 6.14 0.22
CA MET A 59 15.53 6.80 -0.17
C MET A 59 15.21 6.67 -1.66
N GLU A 60 16.23 6.61 -2.51
CA GLU A 60 16.07 6.50 -3.96
C GLU A 60 15.56 5.12 -4.35
N THR A 61 16.24 4.07 -3.89
CA THR A 61 15.82 2.68 -4.10
C THR A 61 14.48 2.36 -3.41
N LEU A 62 14.14 3.05 -2.30
CA LEU A 62 12.81 2.98 -1.70
C LEU A 62 11.75 3.57 -2.64
N ARG A 63 11.99 4.78 -3.15
CA ARG A 63 11.12 5.44 -4.14
C ARG A 63 10.91 4.54 -5.34
N GLU A 64 11.97 3.95 -5.90
CA GLU A 64 11.89 3.04 -7.05
C GLU A 64 10.97 1.85 -6.77
N LEU A 65 11.15 1.16 -5.64
CA LEU A 65 10.29 0.04 -5.25
C LEU A 65 8.83 0.47 -5.09
N MET A 66 8.58 1.61 -4.43
CA MET A 66 7.22 2.08 -4.19
C MET A 66 6.53 2.57 -5.46
N ARG A 67 7.29 2.95 -6.49
CA ARG A 67 6.81 3.35 -7.82
C ARG A 67 6.82 2.21 -8.83
N TYR A 68 7.20 1.01 -8.42
CA TYR A 68 7.39 -0.12 -9.31
C TYR A 68 6.06 -0.62 -9.91
N ASN A 69 5.99 -0.62 -11.23
CA ASN A 69 4.95 -1.30 -12.00
C ASN A 69 5.46 -1.64 -13.40
N ASP A 70 6.02 -2.84 -13.55
CA ASP A 70 6.43 -3.40 -14.84
C ASP A 70 5.51 -4.54 -15.27
N TYR A 71 4.19 -4.30 -15.22
CA TYR A 71 3.17 -5.35 -15.32
C TYR A 71 3.22 -6.21 -16.59
N LYS A 72 3.78 -5.70 -17.69
CA LYS A 72 3.91 -6.45 -18.94
C LYS A 72 5.00 -7.52 -18.88
N HIS A 73 5.98 -7.36 -17.99
CA HIS A 73 7.15 -8.24 -17.90
C HIS A 73 7.27 -8.95 -16.54
N ASP A 74 6.70 -8.39 -15.47
CA ASP A 74 6.72 -9.02 -14.14
C ASP A 74 5.85 -10.28 -14.11
N GLU A 75 6.46 -11.40 -13.71
CA GLU A 75 5.79 -12.68 -13.54
C GLU A 75 4.62 -12.64 -12.55
N TYR A 76 4.67 -11.75 -11.56
CA TYR A 76 3.62 -11.63 -10.54
C TYR A 76 2.41 -10.82 -11.01
N SER A 77 2.53 -10.07 -12.11
CA SER A 77 1.41 -9.37 -12.74
C SER A 77 0.65 -10.22 -13.74
N LYS A 78 1.11 -11.46 -14.02
CA LYS A 78 0.43 -12.40 -14.90
C LYS A 78 -0.88 -12.89 -14.28
N CYS A 79 -1.91 -13.04 -15.10
CA CYS A 79 -3.19 -13.66 -14.73
C CYS A 79 -3.73 -14.55 -15.86
N LYS A 80 -4.71 -15.39 -15.55
CA LYS A 80 -5.55 -16.11 -16.51
C LYS A 80 -6.59 -15.14 -17.09
N CYS A 81 -6.07 -14.17 -17.83
CA CYS A 81 -6.74 -13.01 -18.39
C CYS A 81 -6.26 -12.82 -19.85
N ASP A 82 -6.93 -11.94 -20.59
CA ASP A 82 -6.50 -11.51 -21.93
C ASP A 82 -6.56 -9.98 -21.98
N PRO A 83 -5.43 -9.26 -22.09
CA PRO A 83 -4.05 -9.74 -22.20
C PRO A 83 -3.60 -10.52 -20.94
N PRO A 84 -2.56 -11.38 -21.01
CA PRO A 84 -2.18 -12.31 -19.92
C PRO A 84 -1.45 -11.64 -18.75
N TYR A 85 -1.76 -10.38 -18.47
CA TYR A 85 -1.23 -9.57 -17.40
C TYR A 85 -2.23 -8.49 -16.99
N THR A 86 -2.10 -7.98 -15.77
CA THR A 86 -2.85 -6.81 -15.28
C THR A 86 -1.93 -5.77 -14.68
N ALA A 87 -2.20 -4.50 -14.98
CA ALA A 87 -1.52 -3.34 -14.42
C ALA A 87 -1.81 -3.12 -12.92
N ASP A 88 -2.72 -3.91 -12.34
CA ASP A 88 -3.05 -3.94 -10.91
C ASP A 88 -2.07 -4.82 -10.10
N GLY A 89 -1.23 -5.60 -10.77
CA GLY A 89 -0.25 -6.49 -10.13
C GLY A 89 0.98 -5.77 -9.56
N GLY A 90 1.26 -4.55 -10.01
CA GLY A 90 2.41 -3.75 -9.55
C GLY A 90 2.26 -3.24 -8.12
N ILE A 91 3.36 -2.71 -7.55
CA ILE A 91 3.27 -1.93 -6.30
C ILE A 91 2.48 -0.66 -6.62
N SER A 92 2.93 0.12 -7.58
CA SER A 92 2.24 1.34 -8.02
C SER A 92 1.21 1.03 -9.11
N THR A 93 0.00 0.61 -8.72
CA THR A 93 -1.06 0.16 -9.65
C THR A 93 -1.43 1.21 -10.71
N ARG A 94 -1.82 0.72 -11.91
CA ARG A 94 -2.16 1.53 -13.09
C ARG A 94 -3.35 0.93 -13.85
N SER A 95 -4.50 0.81 -13.20
CA SER A 95 -5.69 0.18 -13.80
C SER A 95 -6.16 0.87 -15.08
N ASP A 96 -5.79 2.14 -15.28
CA ASP A 96 -6.05 2.91 -16.49
C ASP A 96 -5.35 2.35 -17.74
N LEU A 97 -4.30 1.55 -17.55
CA LEU A 97 -3.55 0.91 -18.64
C LEU A 97 -4.12 -0.46 -19.04
N ASN A 98 -5.08 -1.00 -18.28
CA ASN A 98 -5.76 -2.23 -18.64
C ASN A 98 -6.74 -1.96 -19.79
N PRO A 99 -6.83 -2.80 -20.83
CA PRO A 99 -7.76 -2.58 -21.93
C PRO A 99 -9.23 -2.73 -21.49
N LEU A 100 -10.10 -1.89 -22.04
CA LEU A 100 -11.56 -1.93 -21.82
C LEU A 100 -12.18 -3.28 -22.25
N ASN A 101 -11.64 -3.89 -23.29
CA ASN A 101 -12.13 -5.15 -23.88
C ASN A 101 -11.37 -6.39 -23.38
N GLY A 102 -10.61 -6.27 -22.30
CA GLY A 102 -9.89 -7.40 -21.71
C GLY A 102 -10.79 -8.37 -20.95
N THR A 103 -10.32 -9.61 -20.77
CA THR A 103 -10.93 -10.60 -19.87
C THR A 103 -10.11 -10.69 -18.59
N TRP A 104 -10.75 -10.89 -17.44
CA TRP A 104 -10.10 -10.75 -16.13
C TRP A 104 -10.48 -11.89 -15.19
N GLU A 105 -9.53 -12.35 -14.37
CA GLU A 105 -9.80 -13.36 -13.33
C GLU A 105 -10.75 -12.83 -12.25
N LEU A 106 -10.56 -11.57 -11.87
CA LEU A 106 -11.38 -10.89 -10.88
C LEU A 106 -12.09 -9.71 -11.55
N PRO A 107 -13.37 -9.43 -11.19
CA PRO A 107 -14.14 -8.33 -11.77
C PRO A 107 -13.43 -6.97 -11.66
N ASP A 108 -12.69 -6.77 -10.56
CA ASP A 108 -12.04 -5.51 -10.24
C ASP A 108 -10.69 -5.29 -10.94
N MET A 109 -10.20 -6.19 -11.80
CA MET A 109 -8.90 -6.03 -12.49
C MET A 109 -8.95 -5.26 -13.80
N GLY A 110 -10.15 -4.92 -14.28
CA GLY A 110 -10.33 -4.29 -15.59
C GLY A 110 -9.87 -2.84 -15.66
N PHE A 111 -10.13 -2.21 -16.81
CA PHE A 111 -9.93 -0.77 -16.97
C PHE A 111 -10.70 0.00 -15.89
N LYS A 112 -9.99 0.81 -15.12
CA LYS A 112 -10.58 1.73 -14.15
C LYS A 112 -9.77 3.02 -14.14
N ASN A 113 -10.46 4.11 -13.81
CA ASN A 113 -9.81 5.34 -13.40
C ASN A 113 -9.32 5.19 -11.95
N GLU A 114 -8.42 4.22 -11.72
CA GLU A 114 -7.86 3.89 -10.41
C GLU A 114 -6.36 3.65 -10.53
N GLY A 115 -5.60 4.12 -9.54
CA GLY A 115 -4.16 3.91 -9.53
C GLY A 115 -3.47 4.53 -8.32
N THR A 116 -2.17 4.27 -8.24
CA THR A 116 -1.34 4.89 -7.20
C THR A 116 -1.07 6.35 -7.54
N ILE A 117 -1.51 7.26 -6.69
CA ILE A 117 -1.46 8.72 -6.93
C ILE A 117 -0.28 9.43 -6.29
N ASP A 118 0.36 8.85 -5.30
CA ASP A 118 1.50 9.48 -4.64
C ASP A 118 2.50 8.45 -4.12
N TYR A 119 3.68 8.98 -3.77
CA TYR A 119 4.64 8.33 -2.91
C TYR A 119 5.04 9.32 -1.82
N LYS A 120 5.14 8.82 -0.59
CA LYS A 120 5.66 9.56 0.56
C LYS A 120 6.66 8.68 1.29
N GLY A 121 7.92 9.12 1.33
CA GLY A 121 9.00 8.37 1.93
C GLY A 121 9.74 9.19 2.99
N THR A 122 10.12 8.57 4.10
CA THR A 122 11.01 9.19 5.08
C THR A 122 12.00 8.16 5.61
N ASN A 123 13.07 8.64 6.22
CA ASN A 123 14.02 7.84 6.97
C ASN A 123 14.31 8.51 8.31
N TYR A 124 15.12 7.86 9.15
CA TYR A 124 15.45 8.39 10.48
C TYR A 124 16.00 9.83 10.45
N LYS A 125 16.86 10.16 9.48
CA LYS A 125 17.49 11.48 9.35
C LYS A 125 16.47 12.57 8.95
N LEU A 126 15.57 12.27 8.02
CA LEU A 126 14.52 13.18 7.57
C LEU A 126 13.43 13.33 8.65
N PHE A 127 13.03 12.23 9.28
CA PHE A 127 12.02 12.22 10.34
C PHE A 127 12.41 13.11 11.52
N ASN A 128 13.67 13.07 11.96
CA ASN A 128 14.18 13.94 13.03
C ASN A 128 14.15 15.43 12.68
N LYS A 129 13.97 15.77 11.40
CA LYS A 129 13.83 17.15 10.90
C LYS A 129 12.40 17.49 10.50
N PHE A 130 11.44 16.59 10.75
CA PHE A 130 10.07 16.68 10.24
C PHE A 130 10.00 16.80 8.71
N GLN A 131 10.85 16.05 8.02
CA GLN A 131 10.95 16.02 6.56
C GLN A 131 10.56 14.65 5.99
N PHE A 132 10.09 14.67 4.76
CA PHE A 132 9.82 13.48 3.94
C PHE A 132 9.92 13.86 2.46
N GLU A 133 10.22 12.86 1.63
CA GLU A 133 10.19 12.96 0.19
C GLU A 133 8.78 12.70 -0.31
N VAL A 134 8.32 13.47 -1.30
CA VAL A 134 7.01 13.33 -1.92
C VAL A 134 7.14 13.32 -3.41
N ILE A 135 6.39 12.42 -4.05
CA ILE A 135 6.09 12.49 -5.48
C ILE A 135 4.58 12.46 -5.61
N GLY A 136 4.01 13.56 -6.11
CA GLY A 136 2.62 13.61 -6.52
C GLY A 136 2.49 13.12 -7.97
N GLY A 137 1.47 12.32 -8.23
CA GLY A 137 1.05 11.88 -9.55
C GLY A 137 1.76 10.63 -10.09
N GLN A 138 0.95 9.74 -10.68
CA GLN A 138 0.90 9.45 -12.11
C GLN A 138 -0.61 9.45 -12.39
N PHE A 139 -1.12 10.33 -13.25
CA PHE A 139 -2.57 10.65 -13.37
C PHE A 139 -3.49 9.42 -13.13
N MET A 140 -4.48 9.62 -12.24
CA MET A 140 -5.69 8.81 -11.96
C MET A 140 -5.80 8.24 -10.52
N GLU A 141 -7.02 8.35 -9.95
CA GLU A 141 -7.38 8.40 -8.51
C GLU A 141 -7.11 7.14 -7.64
N VAL A 142 -6.66 7.38 -6.39
CA VAL A 142 -6.64 6.53 -5.16
C VAL A 142 -5.87 5.17 -5.12
N GLN A 143 -4.70 5.15 -4.44
CA GLN A 143 -4.39 4.33 -3.24
C GLN A 143 -3.02 4.70 -2.65
N VAL A 144 -2.91 4.76 -1.31
CA VAL A 144 -1.64 4.98 -0.57
C VAL A 144 -1.11 3.64 -0.08
N ILE A 145 0.07 3.24 -0.53
CA ILE A 145 0.76 2.04 -0.05
C ILE A 145 1.82 2.45 0.98
N TYR A 146 1.66 1.98 2.22
CA TYR A 146 2.65 2.17 3.28
C TYR A 146 3.63 0.99 3.32
N LEU A 147 4.91 1.23 3.02
CA LEU A 147 6.01 0.33 3.39
C LEU A 147 6.73 0.92 4.59
N LEU A 148 6.72 0.22 5.73
CA LEU A 148 7.51 0.60 6.91
C LEU A 148 8.81 -0.21 6.92
N LEU A 149 9.91 0.42 6.48
CA LEU A 149 11.26 -0.08 6.70
C LEU A 149 11.77 0.47 8.03
N ILE A 150 11.91 -0.36 9.05
CA ILE A 150 12.31 0.09 10.39
C ILE A 150 13.38 -0.83 10.99
N GLY A 151 14.56 -0.26 11.27
CA GLY A 151 15.68 -0.89 11.98
C GLY A 151 15.48 -1.04 13.49
N LYS A 152 16.35 -1.85 14.12
CA LYS A 152 16.23 -2.43 15.48
C LYS A 152 15.96 -1.47 16.67
N ILE A 153 16.17 -0.16 16.54
CA ILE A 153 16.08 0.79 17.66
C ILE A 153 14.66 1.39 17.83
N GLN A 154 13.79 1.34 16.81
CA GLN A 154 12.48 2.01 16.86
C GLN A 154 11.31 1.17 17.43
N GLN A 155 11.56 -0.05 17.92
CA GLN A 155 10.52 -0.80 18.62
C GLN A 155 10.11 -0.18 19.95
N LEU A 156 11.01 0.59 20.55
CA LEU A 156 10.69 1.40 21.72
C LEU A 156 9.80 2.60 21.35
N MET A 157 9.99 3.19 20.16
CA MET A 157 9.21 4.34 19.68
C MET A 157 7.78 3.97 19.26
N LEU A 158 7.56 2.81 18.64
CA LEU A 158 6.20 2.36 18.30
C LEU A 158 5.34 2.10 19.56
N TYR A 159 5.99 1.66 20.64
CA TYR A 159 5.36 1.46 21.95
C TYR A 159 5.01 2.79 22.65
N ILE A 160 5.84 3.82 22.48
CA ILE A 160 5.57 5.17 22.99
C ILE A 160 4.47 5.86 22.17
N MET A 161 4.50 5.75 20.84
CA MET A 161 3.47 6.34 19.98
C MET A 161 2.09 5.69 20.16
N ALA A 162 2.03 4.36 20.39
CA ALA A 162 0.77 3.69 20.71
C ALA A 162 0.17 4.17 22.06
N ASN A 163 1.00 4.47 23.06
CA ASN A 163 0.49 4.96 24.35
C ASN A 163 0.15 6.46 24.34
N GLN A 164 0.78 7.28 23.48
CA GLN A 164 0.49 8.71 23.40
C GLN A 164 -0.68 9.06 22.46
N LEU A 165 -0.93 8.28 21.39
CA LEU A 165 -1.99 8.58 20.43
C LEU A 165 -3.39 8.11 20.85
N PHE A 166 -3.51 7.06 21.68
CA PHE A 166 -4.82 6.51 22.08
C PHE A 166 -5.35 7.06 23.42
N GLY A 167 -4.57 7.87 24.14
CA GLY A 167 -4.96 8.37 25.46
C GLY A 167 -5.96 9.54 25.44
N ASN A 168 -6.10 10.28 24.33
CA ASN A 168 -6.77 11.59 24.38
C ASN A 168 -7.62 11.99 23.15
N LEU A 169 -8.04 11.07 22.27
CA LEU A 169 -9.01 11.43 21.21
C LEU A 169 -10.46 11.15 21.64
N LYS A 170 -11.14 12.19 22.14
CA LYS A 170 -12.60 12.32 22.03
C LYS A 170 -12.93 12.62 20.57
N ILE A 171 -13.52 11.67 19.86
CA ILE A 171 -14.02 11.86 18.50
C ILE A 171 -15.36 12.62 18.60
N LEU A 172 -15.38 13.89 18.19
CA LEU A 172 -16.62 14.62 17.92
C LEU A 172 -17.10 14.26 16.51
N GLN A 173 -18.22 13.55 16.46
CA GLN A 173 -18.93 13.20 15.23
C GLN A 173 -19.69 14.45 14.75
N LEU A 174 -19.32 15.02 13.60
CA LEU A 174 -20.07 16.12 12.98
C LEU A 174 -21.10 15.54 12.00
N ASN A 175 -22.37 15.59 12.41
CA ASN A 175 -23.53 15.38 11.55
C ASN A 175 -23.82 16.65 10.75
N GLY A 176 -23.89 16.53 9.42
CA GLY A 176 -24.91 17.15 8.58
C GLY A 176 -24.90 18.67 8.32
N LYS A 177 -24.76 18.99 7.01
CA LYS A 177 -25.34 20.10 6.23
C LYS A 177 -24.71 21.51 6.28
N GLN A 178 -24.40 21.94 5.06
CA GLN A 178 -24.51 23.28 4.44
C GLN A 178 -23.27 24.18 4.26
N ASN A 179 -23.07 24.45 2.95
CA ASN A 179 -22.66 25.67 2.27
C ASN A 179 -21.18 26.07 2.17
N LEU A 180 -20.77 26.16 0.88
CA LEU A 180 -19.60 26.85 0.39
C LEU A 180 -19.56 28.29 0.90
N ASN A 181 -18.41 28.70 1.46
CA ASN A 181 -17.75 29.95 1.08
C ASN A 181 -16.29 29.97 1.59
N ARG A 182 -15.37 30.08 0.62
CA ARG A 182 -14.13 30.86 0.60
C ARG A 182 -13.48 31.20 1.95
N LEU A 183 -12.26 30.71 2.20
CA LEU A 183 -11.30 31.41 3.06
C LEU A 183 -9.86 31.24 2.53
N LEU A 184 -9.27 32.40 2.28
CA LEU A 184 -7.85 32.64 1.98
C LEU A 184 -7.01 32.33 3.23
N PHE A 185 -5.83 31.76 3.03
CA PHE A 185 -4.84 31.60 4.09
C PHE A 185 -4.09 32.92 4.30
N ASN A 186 -4.13 33.42 5.53
CA ASN A 186 -3.03 34.21 6.11
C ASN A 186 -2.20 33.26 6.97
#